data_AF-A0A7Y2JNI5-F1
#
_entry.id   AF-A0A7Y2JNI5-F1
#
_cell.length_a   1.000
_cell.length_b   1.000
_cell.length_c   1.000
_cell.angle_alpha   90.00
_cell.angle_beta   90.00
_cell.angle_gamma   90.00
#
_symmetry.space_group_name_H-M   'P 1'
#
loop_
_entity.id
_entity.type
_entity.pdbx_description
1 polymer ?
#
loop_
_entity_poly.entity_id
_entity_poly.type
_entity_poly.pdbx_seq_one_letter_code
_entity_poly.pdbx_strand_id
1 'polypeptide(L)'
;MKITSLTDSDLDLTRAASTFAALGSEQRLAVLRVLVRAGPDGLAIGELGARSGVTGSTLTHHMRILAAAGLVSQVREGRKIICIAAAYGEMEALSDFLLNECCADADSPHEGHDHG
;
A
#
# COMPACT_ATOMS: atom_id res chain seq x y z
N MET A 1 -26.29 -22.93 2.62
CA MET A 1 -25.87 -21.55 2.32
C MET A 1 -24.89 -21.15 3.41
N LYS A 2 -23.58 -21.35 3.19
CA LYS A 2 -22.52 -20.93 4.13
C LYS A 2 -21.77 -19.79 3.47
N ILE A 3 -21.67 -18.72 4.25
CA ILE A 3 -21.24 -17.39 3.90
C ILE A 3 -19.72 -17.41 3.70
N THR A 4 -19.28 -16.71 2.67
CA THR A 4 -17.91 -16.48 2.22
C THR A 4 -17.00 -16.07 3.39
N SER A 5 -15.97 -16.85 3.70
CA SER A 5 -14.86 -16.44 4.55
C SER A 5 -13.62 -16.31 3.65
N LEU A 6 -13.39 -15.10 3.15
CA LEU A 6 -12.21 -14.70 2.39
C LEU A 6 -11.46 -13.65 3.21
N THR A 7 -10.78 -14.08 4.26
CA THR A 7 -9.75 -13.31 4.97
C THR A 7 -8.73 -14.30 5.52
N ASP A 8 -7.92 -14.87 4.64
CA ASP A 8 -6.68 -15.55 5.03
C ASP A 8 -5.62 -14.44 5.14
N SER A 9 -5.73 -13.65 6.21
CA SER A 9 -4.93 -12.43 6.44
C SER A 9 -3.93 -12.63 7.59
N ASP A 10 -3.21 -13.74 7.59
CA ASP A 10 -1.96 -13.80 8.35
C ASP A 10 -0.84 -13.24 7.46
N LEU A 11 -0.63 -11.92 7.55
CA LEU A 11 0.55 -11.29 7.00
C LEU A 11 1.78 -11.78 7.78
N ASP A 12 2.57 -12.69 7.18
CA ASP A 12 3.79 -13.18 7.83
C ASP A 12 4.88 -12.10 7.91
N LEU A 13 5.84 -12.30 8.84
CA LEU A 13 6.93 -11.34 9.10
C LEU A 13 7.77 -11.02 7.86
N THR A 14 8.00 -11.98 6.98
CA THR A 14 8.81 -11.79 5.76
C THR A 14 8.07 -10.89 4.77
N ARG A 15 6.78 -11.17 4.56
CA ARG A 15 5.91 -10.35 3.72
C ARG A 15 5.78 -8.94 4.29
N ALA A 16 5.47 -8.80 5.58
CA ALA A 16 5.37 -7.51 6.26
C ALA A 16 6.67 -6.68 6.08
N ALA A 17 7.83 -7.28 6.36
CA ALA A 17 9.12 -6.61 6.21
C ALA A 17 9.39 -6.17 4.75
N SER A 18 9.06 -7.02 3.78
CA SER A 18 9.23 -6.69 2.36
C SER A 18 8.32 -5.54 1.92
N THR A 19 7.08 -5.49 2.41
CA THR A 19 6.12 -4.42 2.11
C THR A 19 6.53 -3.12 2.79
N PHE A 20 6.97 -3.16 4.06
CA PHE A 20 7.56 -1.99 4.73
C PHE A 20 8.79 -1.46 4.00
N ALA A 21 9.68 -2.33 3.52
CA ALA A 21 10.83 -1.90 2.71
C ALA A 21 10.39 -1.22 1.39
N ALA A 22 9.34 -1.74 0.75
CA ALA A 22 8.74 -1.11 -0.43
C ALA A 22 8.12 0.26 -0.08
N LEU A 23 7.61 0.48 1.13
CA LEU A 23 7.07 1.78 1.57
C LEU A 23 8.12 2.74 2.16
N GLY A 24 9.28 2.22 2.58
CA GLY A 24 10.39 2.96 3.23
C GLY A 24 11.16 3.91 2.29
N SER A 25 10.45 4.66 1.44
CA SER A 25 10.99 5.72 0.58
C SER A 25 9.93 6.80 0.41
N GLU A 26 10.32 8.06 0.65
CA GLU A 26 9.43 9.22 0.52
C GLU A 26 8.75 9.30 -0.86
N GLN A 27 9.50 9.04 -1.93
CA GLN A 27 8.97 9.09 -3.29
C GLN A 27 7.95 7.98 -3.56
N ARG A 28 8.20 6.77 -3.06
CA ARG A 28 7.26 5.64 -3.22
C ARG A 28 5.99 5.87 -2.41
N LEU A 29 6.13 6.37 -1.18
CA LEU A 29 5.00 6.72 -0.34
C LEU A 29 4.17 7.86 -0.95
N ALA A 30 4.81 8.87 -1.54
CA ALA A 30 4.13 9.95 -2.25
C ALA A 30 3.32 9.44 -3.46
N VAL A 31 3.92 8.56 -4.27
CA VAL A 31 3.25 7.90 -5.41
C VAL A 31 2.04 7.10 -4.94
N LEU A 32 2.21 6.25 -3.93
CA LEU A 32 1.12 5.43 -3.39
C LEU A 32 0.00 6.30 -2.83
N ARG A 33 0.33 7.34 -2.04
CA ARG A 33 -0.66 8.28 -1.47
C ARG A 33 -1.48 8.97 -2.55
N VAL A 34 -0.88 9.35 -3.67
CA VAL A 34 -1.59 9.95 -4.81
C VAL A 34 -2.56 8.94 -5.43
N LEU A 35 -2.14 7.69 -5.61
CA LEU A 35 -3.01 6.63 -6.16
C LEU A 35 -4.16 6.26 -5.22
N VAL A 36 -3.89 6.14 -3.91
CA VAL A 36 -4.92 5.89 -2.90
C VAL A 36 -6.00 6.98 -2.94
N ARG A 37 -5.59 8.25 -3.07
CA ARG A 37 -6.50 9.40 -3.20
C ARG A 37 -7.26 9.42 -4.53
N ALA A 38 -6.68 8.87 -5.59
CA ALA A 38 -7.35 8.75 -6.88
C ALA A 38 -8.45 7.67 -6.87
N GLY A 39 -8.39 6.75 -5.90
CA GLY A 39 -9.39 5.69 -5.75
C GLY A 39 -9.24 4.58 -6.81
N PRO A 40 -10.28 3.75 -6.98
CA PRO A 40 -10.23 2.55 -7.82
C PRO A 40 -10.02 2.84 -9.31
N ASP A 41 -10.36 4.05 -9.77
CA ASP A 41 -10.16 4.46 -11.17
C ASP A 41 -8.69 4.76 -11.49
N GLY A 42 -7.87 5.01 -10.46
CA GLY A 42 -6.46 5.30 -10.61
C GLY A 42 -6.16 6.55 -11.43
N LEU A 43 -4.96 6.59 -12.02
CA LEU A 43 -4.48 7.72 -12.81
C LEU A 43 -3.64 7.25 -14.00
N ALA A 44 -3.71 7.98 -15.12
CA ALA A 44 -2.72 7.80 -16.18
C ALA A 44 -1.31 8.11 -15.66
N ILE A 45 -0.30 7.35 -16.09
CA ILE A 45 1.08 7.46 -15.58
C ILE A 45 1.67 8.88 -15.64
N GLY A 46 1.32 9.67 -16.68
CA GLY A 46 1.75 11.07 -16.79
C GLY A 46 1.13 11.97 -15.73
N GLU A 47 -0.16 11.80 -15.44
CA GLU A 47 -0.88 12.53 -14.40
C GLU A 47 -0.38 12.13 -13.00
N LEU A 48 -0.13 10.84 -12.79
CA LEU A 48 0.49 10.33 -11.57
C LEU A 48 1.85 11.00 -11.32
N GLY A 49 2.68 11.13 -12.35
CA GLY A 49 3.98 11.76 -12.22
C GLY A 49 3.90 13.26 -11.92
N ALA A 50 2.96 13.97 -12.56
CA ALA A 50 2.70 15.37 -12.28
C ALA A 50 2.25 15.61 -10.82
N ARG A 51 1.33 14.79 -10.32
CA ARG A 51 0.79 14.93 -8.95
C ARG A 51 1.76 14.47 -7.86
N SER A 52 2.54 13.44 -8.12
CA SER A 52 3.49 12.90 -7.14
C SER A 52 4.83 13.66 -7.13
N GLY A 53 5.11 14.45 -8.18
CA GLY A 53 6.42 15.09 -8.37
C GLY A 53 7.52 14.12 -8.81
N VAL A 54 7.19 12.85 -9.10
CA VAL A 54 8.12 11.81 -9.54
C VAL A 54 7.87 11.52 -11.01
N THR A 55 8.88 11.64 -11.86
CA THR A 55 8.69 11.53 -13.32
C THR A 55 9.66 10.55 -13.98
N GLY A 56 9.38 10.23 -15.25
CA GLY A 56 10.29 9.48 -16.11
C GLY A 56 10.65 8.09 -15.60
N SER A 57 11.92 7.71 -15.78
CA SER A 57 12.45 6.40 -15.39
C SER A 57 12.35 6.13 -13.89
N THR A 58 12.46 7.17 -13.06
CA THR A 58 12.32 7.07 -11.59
C THR A 58 10.91 6.62 -11.21
N LEU A 59 9.88 7.21 -11.81
CA LEU A 59 8.50 6.79 -11.56
C LEU A 59 8.28 5.34 -11.99
N THR A 60 8.75 4.95 -13.17
CA THR A 60 8.65 3.57 -13.64
C THR A 60 9.34 2.59 -12.69
N HIS A 61 10.52 2.95 -12.18
CA HIS A 61 11.25 2.13 -11.23
C HIS A 61 10.49 1.96 -9.90
N HIS A 62 9.96 3.05 -9.35
CA HIS A 62 9.16 3.04 -8.12
C HIS A 62 7.87 2.24 -8.28
N MET A 63 7.16 2.42 -9.40
CA MET A 63 5.96 1.65 -9.71
C MET A 63 6.24 0.15 -9.79
N ARG A 64 7.41 -0.26 -10.33
CA ARG A 64 7.80 -1.68 -10.38
C ARG A 64 8.03 -2.25 -8.97
N ILE A 65 8.69 -1.50 -8.09
CA ILE A 65 8.91 -1.92 -6.70
C ILE A 65 7.57 -2.05 -5.97
N LEU A 66 6.71 -1.03 -6.08
CA LEU A 66 5.39 -1.04 -5.44
C LEU A 66 4.51 -2.17 -5.98
N ALA A 67 4.56 -2.44 -7.29
CA ALA A 67 3.80 -3.55 -7.90
C ALA A 67 4.33 -4.92 -7.47
N ALA A 68 5.65 -5.08 -7.31
CA ALA A 68 6.24 -6.31 -6.79
C ALA A 68 5.84 -6.58 -5.33
N ALA A 69 5.58 -5.53 -4.54
CA ALA A 69 5.01 -5.61 -3.21
C ALA A 69 3.47 -5.72 -3.21
N GLY A 70 2.82 -5.81 -4.37
CA GLY A 70 1.36 -5.91 -4.50
C GLY A 70 0.58 -4.62 -4.24
N LEU A 71 1.23 -3.52 -3.88
CA LEU A 71 0.57 -2.28 -3.43
C LEU A 71 -0.14 -1.51 -4.56
N VAL A 72 0.36 -1.65 -5.79
CA VAL A 72 -0.18 -0.97 -6.97
C VAL A 72 -0.27 -1.92 -8.15
N SER A 73 -1.13 -1.59 -9.11
CA SER A 73 -1.25 -2.29 -10.39
C SER A 73 -1.20 -1.30 -11.55
N GLN A 74 -0.99 -1.84 -12.76
CA GLN A 74 -1.03 -1.07 -14.00
C GLN A 74 -1.89 -1.80 -15.03
N VAL A 75 -2.81 -1.07 -15.65
CA VAL A 75 -3.69 -1.56 -16.71
C VAL A 75 -3.46 -0.74 -17.96
N ARG A 76 -3.42 -1.41 -19.12
CA ARG A 76 -3.26 -0.72 -20.40
C ARG A 76 -4.62 -0.44 -21.01
N GLU A 77 -4.91 0.84 -21.23
CA GLU A 77 -6.13 1.32 -21.89
C GLU A 77 -5.76 2.03 -23.19
N GLY A 78 -5.79 1.25 -24.28
CA GLY A 78 -5.35 1.70 -25.60
C GLY A 78 -3.87 2.14 -25.60
N ARG A 79 -3.63 3.44 -25.66
CA ARG A 79 -2.28 4.06 -25.64
C ARG A 79 -1.85 4.53 -24.25
N LYS A 80 -2.74 4.53 -23.26
CA LYS A 80 -2.45 4.99 -21.89
C LYS A 80 -2.16 3.79 -20.99
N ILE A 81 -1.34 4.03 -19.97
CA ILE A 81 -1.16 3.13 -18.83
C ILE A 81 -1.85 3.80 -17.64
N ILE A 82 -2.86 3.14 -17.10
CA ILE A 82 -3.57 3.55 -15.89
C ILE A 82 -2.92 2.83 -14.71
N CYS A 83 -2.45 3.60 -13.74
CA CYS A 83 -1.84 3.13 -12.50
C CYS A 83 -2.91 3.21 -11.40
N ILE A 84 -3.07 2.14 -10.64
CA ILE A 84 -4.16 1.99 -9.66
C ILE A 84 -3.56 1.53 -8.33
N ALA A 85 -4.06 2.04 -7.21
CA ALA A 85 -3.77 1.45 -5.90
C ALA A 85 -4.51 0.11 -5.81
N ALA A 86 -3.77 -0.99 -5.61
CA ALA A 86 -4.34 -2.33 -5.76
C ALA A 86 -4.70 -2.99 -4.43
N ALA A 87 -4.04 -2.59 -3.33
CA ALA A 87 -4.07 -3.37 -2.09
C ALA A 87 -4.52 -2.56 -0.88
N TYR A 88 -5.79 -2.11 -0.89
CA TYR A 88 -6.41 -1.47 0.27
C TYR A 88 -6.39 -2.39 1.50
N GLY A 89 -6.78 -3.66 1.33
CA GLY A 89 -6.72 -4.66 2.40
C GLY A 89 -5.30 -4.99 2.87
N GLU A 90 -4.30 -4.97 1.99
CA GLU A 90 -2.90 -5.18 2.43
C GLU A 90 -2.39 -3.99 3.25
N MET A 91 -2.80 -2.76 2.93
CA MET A 91 -2.44 -1.58 3.71
C MET A 91 -3.10 -1.59 5.10
N GLU A 92 -4.35 -2.05 5.18
CA GLU A 92 -5.05 -2.30 6.45
C GLU A 92 -4.33 -3.38 7.26
N ALA A 93 -4.09 -4.56 6.67
CA ALA A 93 -3.37 -5.66 7.31
C ALA A 93 -1.95 -5.27 7.79
N LEU A 94 -1.24 -4.44 7.02
CA LEU A 94 0.09 -3.94 7.41
C LEU A 94 0.02 -2.96 8.60
N SER A 95 -1.07 -2.20 8.70
CA SER A 95 -1.31 -1.31 9.84
C SER A 95 -1.62 -2.15 11.07
N ASP A 96 -2.57 -3.08 10.94
CA ASP A 96 -2.97 -4.02 11.99
C ASP A 96 -1.79 -4.86 12.48
N PHE A 97 -0.86 -5.25 11.59
CA PHE A 97 0.33 -6.04 11.93
C PHE A 97 1.16 -5.40 13.06
N LEU A 98 1.30 -4.06 13.09
CA LEU A 98 2.01 -3.39 14.17
C LEU A 98 1.08 -2.98 15.31
N LEU A 99 -0.16 -2.60 14.99
CA LEU A 99 -1.12 -2.11 15.98
C LEU A 99 -1.58 -3.23 16.94
N ASN A 100 -1.75 -4.45 16.44
CA ASN A 100 -2.11 -5.61 17.27
C ASN A 100 -1.00 -6.01 18.25
N GLU A 101 0.25 -5.65 17.96
CA GLU A 101 1.42 -5.90 18.81
C GLU A 101 1.66 -4.75 19.81
N CYS A 102 0.81 -3.71 19.80
CA CYS A 102 0.99 -2.56 20.68
C CYS A 102 0.79 -2.97 22.15
N CYS A 103 1.87 -2.92 22.92
CA CYS A 103 1.87 -3.22 24.35
C CYS A 103 1.37 -4.63 24.73
N ALA A 104 1.36 -5.57 23.78
CA ALA A 104 0.81 -6.92 23.99
C ALA A 104 1.44 -7.66 25.18
N ASP A 105 2.72 -7.38 25.46
CA ASP A 105 3.50 -7.99 26.55
C ASP A 105 3.85 -7.01 27.69
N ALA A 106 3.21 -5.84 27.76
CA ALA A 106 3.53 -4.84 28.78
C ALA A 106 2.84 -5.15 30.13
N ASP A 107 3.60 -5.11 31.23
CA ASP A 107 3.09 -5.34 32.60
C ASP A 107 2.12 -4.26 33.09
N SER A 108 2.07 -3.11 32.41
CA SER A 108 1.21 -1.98 32.76
C SER A 108 0.49 -1.49 31.51
N PRO A 109 -0.85 -1.31 31.55
CA PRO A 109 -1.58 -0.81 30.40
C PRO A 109 -1.11 0.59 30.04
N HIS A 110 -0.82 0.82 28.77
CA HIS A 110 -0.50 2.14 28.26
C HIS A 110 -1.79 2.98 28.24
N GLU A 111 -2.01 3.82 29.25
CA GLU A 111 -3.16 4.72 29.30
C GLU A 111 -3.07 5.76 28.17
N GLY A 112 -3.92 5.62 27.14
CA GLY A 112 -4.20 6.72 26.21
C GLY A 112 -3.96 6.45 24.73
N HIS A 113 -4.05 5.22 24.23
CA HIS A 113 -4.07 4.99 22.79
C HIS A 113 -5.37 4.35 22.31
N ASP A 114 -6.13 5.13 21.55
CA ASP A 114 -7.20 4.67 20.66
C ASP A 114 -6.59 4.63 19.26
N HIS A 115 -6.50 3.44 18.66
CA HIS A 115 -5.82 3.25 17.37
C HIS A 115 -6.72 3.54 16.17
N GLY A 116 -7.92 4.11 16.40
CA GLY A 116 -8.84 4.60 15.38
C GLY A 116 -9.96 3.63 15.06
#